data_AF-A0A2X5PQ81-F1
#
_entry.id   AF-A0A2X5PQ81-F1
#
_cell.length_a   1.000
_cell.length_b   1.000
_cell.length_c   1.000
_cell.angle_alpha   90.00
_cell.angle_beta   90.00
_cell.angle_gamma   90.00
#
_symmetry.space_group_name_H-M   'P 1'
#
loop_
_entity.id
_entity.type
_entity.pdbx_description
1 polymer ?
#
loop_
_entity_poly.entity_id
_entity_poly.type
_entity_poly.pdbx_seq_one_letter_code
_entity_poly.pdbx_strand_id
1 'polypeptide(L)'
;MAVGTLIAASRAAGSPLSEQTIVFLGAGSAGCGIAEQIINEMTSEGLSDTEARRRVMMVDRYGLLTDKLTNLLPFQARLVQSSEAIADWETGSDHVSLLDVVRNAKPTILIGVSGQPGLFTEEIIREMHRHCPRPIIMPLSNPTSRVEATPADLISWTGGAALIATGSPFAPVTWQDKVYPIAQCNNAYIFPGIGLGIIASGASRVTDSMLMSASRALADCSPLATDPTGPVLPELSDIQQVSRRIAIEVARAARLAGVAPESSEEALAQAIEDNFWTPAYRHYRRTSI
;
A
#
# COMPACT_ATOMS: atom_id res chain seq x y z
N MET A 1 4.35 3.02 -1.61
CA MET A 1 4.56 2.40 -0.29
C MET A 1 3.39 1.46 0.04
N ALA A 2 2.19 1.97 0.33
CA ALA A 2 1.00 1.13 0.54
C ALA A 2 0.78 0.10 -0.58
N VAL A 3 0.88 0.52 -1.85
CA VAL A 3 0.78 -0.39 -3.00
C VAL A 3 1.87 -1.46 -3.00
N GLY A 4 3.12 -1.11 -2.66
CA GLY A 4 4.21 -2.11 -2.55
C GLY A 4 3.96 -3.13 -1.46
N THR A 5 3.48 -2.68 -0.30
CA THR A 5 3.03 -3.55 0.80
C THR A 5 1.91 -4.48 0.35
N LEU A 6 0.93 -3.97 -0.40
CA LEU A 6 -0.19 -4.76 -0.92
C LEU A 6 0.25 -5.78 -1.97
N ILE A 7 1.15 -5.43 -2.88
CA ILE A 7 1.70 -6.37 -3.86
C ILE A 7 2.40 -7.53 -3.13
N ALA A 8 3.24 -7.22 -2.15
CA ALA A 8 3.92 -8.24 -1.35
C ALA A 8 2.93 -9.13 -0.58
N ALA A 9 1.96 -8.51 0.11
CA ALA A 9 0.95 -9.23 0.88
C ALA A 9 0.03 -10.09 -0.02
N SER A 10 -0.37 -9.59 -1.19
CA SER A 10 -1.23 -10.31 -2.14
C SER A 10 -0.51 -11.53 -2.71
N ARG A 11 0.74 -11.37 -3.15
CA ARG A 11 1.60 -12.50 -3.58
C ARG A 11 1.71 -13.57 -2.49
N ALA A 12 1.90 -13.16 -1.23
CA ALA A 12 1.95 -14.07 -0.10
C ALA A 12 0.60 -14.73 0.24
N ALA A 13 -0.51 -14.05 -0.05
CA ALA A 13 -1.85 -14.60 0.01
C ALA A 13 -2.17 -15.55 -1.15
N GLY A 14 -1.31 -15.63 -2.17
CA GLY A 14 -1.38 -16.59 -3.26
C GLY A 14 -2.06 -16.09 -4.52
N SER A 15 -2.36 -14.79 -4.63
CA SER A 15 -2.99 -14.20 -5.82
C SER A 15 -2.49 -12.79 -6.15
N PRO A 16 -2.48 -12.41 -7.44
CA PRO A 16 -2.10 -11.06 -7.86
C PRO A 16 -3.09 -10.00 -7.37
N LEU A 17 -2.72 -8.72 -7.45
CA LEU A 17 -3.56 -7.64 -6.92
C LEU A 17 -4.87 -7.51 -7.71
N SER A 18 -4.84 -7.79 -9.02
CA SER A 18 -5.97 -7.88 -9.95
C SER A 18 -7.02 -8.92 -9.58
N GLU A 19 -6.68 -9.91 -8.76
CA GLU A 19 -7.65 -10.90 -8.27
C GLU A 19 -8.30 -10.50 -6.94
N GLN A 20 -7.81 -9.44 -6.29
CA GLN A 20 -8.29 -9.00 -4.98
C GLN A 20 -9.57 -8.17 -5.08
N THR A 21 -10.32 -8.13 -3.98
CA THR A 21 -11.42 -7.16 -3.76
C THR A 21 -11.03 -6.30 -2.56
N ILE A 22 -11.01 -4.99 -2.74
CA ILE A 22 -10.35 -4.04 -1.85
C ILE A 22 -11.37 -3.04 -1.34
N VAL A 23 -11.48 -2.93 -0.02
CA VAL A 23 -12.34 -1.96 0.64
C VAL A 23 -11.48 -0.97 1.42
N PHE A 24 -11.73 0.31 1.19
CA PHE A 24 -11.17 1.41 1.96
C PHE A 24 -12.20 1.94 2.95
N LEU A 25 -11.76 2.17 4.18
CA LEU A 25 -12.45 3.02 5.14
C LEU A 25 -11.73 4.38 5.21
N GLY A 26 -12.37 5.39 4.64
CA GLY A 26 -11.84 6.74 4.46
C GLY A 26 -11.64 7.07 2.99
N ALA A 27 -12.48 7.96 2.45
CA ALA A 27 -12.40 8.43 1.07
C ALA A 27 -11.80 9.84 0.95
N GLY A 28 -10.83 10.16 1.82
CA GLY A 28 -10.03 11.38 1.75
C GLY A 28 -8.95 11.30 0.67
N SER A 29 -8.13 12.35 0.56
CA SER A 29 -7.06 12.44 -0.45
C SER A 29 -6.08 11.25 -0.40
N ALA A 30 -5.69 10.81 0.80
CA ALA A 30 -4.81 9.66 0.97
C ALA A 30 -5.45 8.35 0.47
N GLY A 31 -6.70 8.06 0.88
CA GLY A 31 -7.42 6.87 0.46
C GLY A 31 -7.63 6.82 -1.05
N CYS A 32 -8.14 7.91 -1.63
CA CYS A 32 -8.35 7.99 -3.07
C CYS A 32 -7.04 7.92 -3.87
N GLY A 33 -5.96 8.54 -3.38
CA GLY A 33 -4.65 8.46 -4.02
C GLY A 33 -4.07 7.04 -4.02
N ILE A 34 -4.22 6.29 -2.92
CA ILE A 34 -3.80 4.88 -2.87
C ILE A 34 -4.69 4.04 -3.79
N ALA A 35 -6.01 4.24 -3.77
CA ALA A 35 -6.97 3.53 -4.61
C ALA A 35 -6.64 3.66 -6.11
N GLU A 36 -6.39 4.87 -6.60
CA GLU A 36 -6.00 5.09 -8.01
C GLU A 36 -4.69 4.38 -8.37
N GLN A 37 -3.70 4.35 -7.47
CA GLN A 37 -2.46 3.61 -7.73
C GLN A 37 -2.66 2.09 -7.72
N ILE A 38 -3.58 1.57 -6.91
CA ILE A 38 -3.96 0.14 -6.98
C ILE A 38 -4.68 -0.16 -8.30
N ILE A 39 -5.60 0.69 -8.74
CA ILE A 39 -6.29 0.54 -10.03
C ILE A 39 -5.28 0.53 -11.19
N ASN A 40 -4.27 1.39 -11.15
CA ASN A 40 -3.18 1.39 -12.11
C ASN A 40 -2.39 0.07 -12.11
N GLU A 41 -2.07 -0.48 -10.93
CA GLU A 41 -1.41 -1.78 -10.83
C GLU A 41 -2.28 -2.91 -11.39
N MET A 42 -3.54 -2.99 -10.98
CA MET A 42 -4.50 -3.98 -11.47
C MET A 42 -4.66 -3.91 -13.00
N THR A 43 -4.67 -2.70 -13.56
CA THR A 43 -4.74 -2.51 -15.02
C THR A 43 -3.47 -3.01 -15.70
N SER A 44 -2.31 -2.77 -15.09
CA SER A 44 -1.03 -3.29 -15.61
C SER A 44 -0.91 -4.81 -15.52
N GLU A 45 -1.66 -5.45 -14.61
CA GLU A 45 -1.81 -6.90 -14.50
C GLU A 45 -2.85 -7.48 -15.48
N GLY A 46 -3.51 -6.63 -16.27
CA GLY A 46 -4.35 -7.05 -17.41
C GLY A 46 -5.84 -6.75 -17.29
N LEU A 47 -6.31 -6.16 -16.17
CA LEU A 47 -7.70 -5.70 -16.08
C LEU A 47 -7.93 -4.44 -16.91
N SER A 48 -9.17 -4.23 -17.37
CA SER A 48 -9.58 -2.89 -17.81
C SER A 48 -9.73 -1.95 -16.61
N ASP A 49 -9.63 -0.63 -16.84
CA ASP A 49 -9.84 0.39 -15.79
C ASP A 49 -11.23 0.22 -15.13
N THR A 50 -12.26 -0.13 -15.90
CA THR A 50 -13.61 -0.41 -15.40
C THR A 50 -13.64 -1.63 -14.46
N GLU A 51 -12.99 -2.73 -14.84
CA GLU A 51 -12.93 -3.94 -14.00
C GLU A 51 -12.12 -3.71 -12.72
N ALA A 52 -11.00 -3.01 -12.82
CA ALA A 52 -10.18 -2.64 -11.67
C ALA A 52 -10.97 -1.74 -10.69
N ARG A 53 -11.69 -0.73 -11.19
CA ARG A 53 -12.52 0.16 -10.36
C ARG A 53 -13.67 -0.56 -9.66
N ARG A 54 -14.28 -1.57 -10.28
CA ARG A 54 -15.33 -2.40 -9.65
C ARG A 54 -14.82 -3.21 -8.45
N ARG A 55 -13.52 -3.50 -8.41
CA ARG A 55 -12.87 -4.23 -7.30
C ARG A 55 -12.44 -3.33 -6.15
N VAL A 56 -12.49 -2.01 -6.31
CA VAL A 56 -12.03 -1.03 -5.31
C VAL A 56 -13.20 -0.20 -4.81
N MET A 57 -13.54 -0.38 -3.53
CA MET A 57 -14.70 0.23 -2.91
C MET A 57 -14.28 1.20 -1.82
N MET A 58 -14.88 2.39 -1.82
CA MET A 58 -14.55 3.47 -0.87
C MET A 58 -15.72 3.68 0.08
N VAL A 59 -15.51 3.54 1.38
CA VAL A 59 -16.51 3.81 2.42
C VAL A 59 -16.08 5.06 3.19
N ASP A 60 -16.95 6.05 3.30
CA ASP A 60 -16.72 7.28 4.08
C ASP A 60 -17.84 7.49 5.11
N ARG A 61 -17.88 8.65 5.77
CA ARG A 61 -18.88 9.01 6.80
C ARG A 61 -20.35 8.90 6.37
N TYR A 62 -20.63 8.84 5.07
CA TYR A 62 -21.96 8.68 4.49
C TYR A 62 -22.20 7.28 3.89
N GLY A 63 -21.31 6.33 4.18
CA GLY A 63 -21.35 4.96 3.64
C GLY A 63 -20.50 4.78 2.40
N LEU A 64 -20.76 3.69 1.67
CA LEU A 64 -20.14 3.40 0.38
C LEU A 64 -20.35 4.57 -0.60
N LEU A 65 -19.28 4.95 -1.29
CA LEU A 65 -19.36 5.93 -2.35
C LEU A 65 -20.12 5.34 -3.55
N THR A 66 -21.27 5.93 -3.86
CA THR A 66 -22.12 5.54 -4.99
C THR A 66 -22.43 6.71 -5.92
N ASP A 67 -22.89 6.41 -7.13
CA ASP A 67 -23.38 7.40 -8.10
C ASP A 67 -24.60 8.22 -7.61
N LYS A 68 -25.26 7.79 -6.52
CA LYS A 68 -26.38 8.50 -5.89
C LYS A 68 -25.93 9.60 -4.91
N LEU A 69 -24.65 9.64 -4.51
CA LEU A 69 -24.16 10.66 -3.56
C LEU A 69 -24.01 12.02 -4.25
N THR A 70 -24.60 13.05 -3.64
CA THR A 70 -24.69 14.40 -4.24
C THR A 70 -23.51 15.32 -3.92
N ASN A 71 -22.72 15.02 -2.89
CA ASN A 71 -21.66 15.89 -2.38
C ASN A 71 -20.25 15.31 -2.58
N LEU A 72 -20.01 14.65 -3.71
CA LEU A 72 -18.73 14.04 -4.03
C LEU A 72 -17.70 15.08 -4.48
N LEU A 73 -16.48 14.95 -3.95
CA LEU A 73 -15.34 15.70 -4.47
C LEU A 73 -14.89 15.12 -5.82
N PRO A 74 -14.22 15.91 -6.69
CA PRO A 74 -13.81 15.43 -8.01
C PRO A 74 -12.96 14.15 -7.99
N PHE A 75 -12.09 13.99 -6.99
CA PHE A 75 -11.27 12.79 -6.84
C PHE A 75 -12.03 11.59 -6.27
N GLN A 76 -13.20 11.82 -5.63
CA GLN A 76 -14.08 10.76 -5.13
C GLN A 76 -15.00 10.24 -6.24
N ALA A 77 -15.44 11.12 -7.14
CA ALA A 77 -16.38 10.79 -8.21
C ALA A 77 -15.88 9.67 -9.14
N ARG A 78 -14.56 9.51 -9.29
CA ARG A 78 -13.94 8.44 -10.10
C ARG A 78 -13.91 7.07 -9.42
N LEU A 79 -14.23 7.00 -8.13
CA LEU A 79 -14.12 5.82 -7.28
C LEU A 79 -15.48 5.38 -6.73
N VAL A 80 -16.58 5.89 -7.29
CA VAL A 80 -17.93 5.48 -6.93
C VAL A 80 -18.27 4.12 -7.51
N GLN A 81 -19.09 3.37 -6.79
CA GLN A 81 -19.76 2.19 -7.30
C GLN A 81 -21.10 2.59 -7.92
N SER A 82 -21.47 1.95 -9.03
CA SER A 82 -22.79 2.18 -9.61
C SER A 82 -23.86 1.61 -8.69
N SER A 83 -24.95 2.37 -8.48
CA SER A 83 -26.08 1.88 -7.69
C SER A 83 -26.77 0.66 -8.31
N GLU A 84 -26.67 0.48 -9.63
CA GLU A 84 -27.14 -0.73 -10.31
C GLU A 84 -26.30 -1.96 -9.94
N ALA A 85 -24.98 -1.79 -9.83
CA ALA A 85 -24.05 -2.88 -9.52
C ALA A 85 -24.18 -3.42 -8.09
N ILE A 86 -24.82 -2.65 -7.21
CA ILE A 86 -25.08 -3.02 -5.81
C ILE A 86 -26.58 -3.18 -5.51
N ALA A 87 -27.43 -3.22 -6.53
CA ALA A 87 -28.88 -3.26 -6.34
C ALA A 87 -29.36 -4.52 -5.59
N ASP A 88 -28.66 -5.63 -5.78
CA ASP A 88 -28.96 -6.91 -5.14
C ASP A 88 -28.35 -7.04 -3.73
N TRP A 89 -27.67 -6.00 -3.22
CA TRP A 89 -27.07 -6.05 -1.90
C TRP A 89 -28.14 -5.93 -0.82
N GLU A 90 -28.06 -6.81 0.17
CA GLU A 90 -28.93 -6.75 1.34
C GLU A 90 -28.44 -5.63 2.26
N THR A 91 -28.96 -4.42 2.08
CA THR A 91 -28.65 -3.26 2.92
C THR A 91 -29.88 -2.84 3.72
N GLY A 92 -29.71 -2.60 5.03
CA GLY A 92 -30.81 -2.18 5.90
C GLY A 92 -31.31 -0.75 5.66
N SER A 93 -30.63 0.01 4.80
CA SER A 93 -30.95 1.40 4.44
C SER A 93 -30.23 1.81 3.15
N ASP A 94 -30.54 3.01 2.63
CA ASP A 94 -29.78 3.65 1.54
C ASP A 94 -28.33 3.97 1.94
N HIS A 95 -28.03 4.00 3.24
CA HIS A 95 -26.69 4.16 3.77
C HIS A 95 -26.00 2.79 3.89
N VAL A 96 -25.18 2.45 2.89
CA VAL A 96 -24.42 1.19 2.86
C VAL A 96 -23.20 1.32 3.80
N SER A 97 -23.28 0.68 4.97
CA SER A 97 -22.21 0.72 5.98
C SER A 97 -20.99 -0.12 5.59
N LEU A 98 -19.86 0.03 6.29
CA LEU A 98 -18.68 -0.82 6.08
C LEU A 98 -19.02 -2.32 6.25
N LEU A 99 -19.85 -2.66 7.24
CA LEU A 99 -20.26 -4.04 7.47
C LEU A 99 -21.12 -4.58 6.32
N ASP A 100 -22.02 -3.77 5.76
CA ASP A 100 -22.80 -4.15 4.58
C ASP A 100 -21.89 -4.41 3.37
N VAL A 101 -20.90 -3.54 3.15
CA VAL A 101 -19.90 -3.75 2.09
C VAL A 101 -19.12 -5.05 2.33
N VAL A 102 -18.70 -5.33 3.56
CA VAL A 102 -17.93 -6.55 3.86
C VAL A 102 -18.76 -7.82 3.64
N ARG A 103 -20.04 -7.82 4.03
CA ARG A 103 -20.96 -8.95 3.81
C ARG A 103 -21.21 -9.23 2.33
N ASN A 104 -21.44 -8.18 1.55
CA ASN A 104 -21.85 -8.31 0.15
C ASN A 104 -20.66 -8.42 -0.81
N ALA A 105 -19.64 -7.57 -0.67
CA ALA A 105 -18.48 -7.55 -1.55
C ALA A 105 -17.42 -8.61 -1.20
N LYS A 106 -17.44 -9.12 0.03
CA LYS A 106 -16.50 -10.14 0.54
C LYS A 106 -15.04 -9.78 0.26
N PRO A 107 -14.56 -8.62 0.76
CA PRO A 107 -13.22 -8.15 0.45
C PRO A 107 -12.15 -9.08 0.98
N THR A 108 -11.05 -9.15 0.24
CA THR A 108 -9.82 -9.83 0.66
C THR A 108 -8.84 -8.86 1.30
N ILE A 109 -9.01 -7.56 1.04
CA ILE A 109 -8.16 -6.48 1.57
C ILE A 109 -9.04 -5.40 2.20
N LEU A 110 -8.70 -5.00 3.43
CA LEU A 110 -9.34 -3.90 4.15
C LEU A 110 -8.31 -2.84 4.57
N ILE A 111 -8.48 -1.60 4.12
CA ILE A 111 -7.51 -0.51 4.33
C ILE A 111 -8.17 0.64 5.09
N GLY A 112 -7.59 1.04 6.21
CA GLY A 112 -8.08 2.10 7.07
C GLY A 112 -7.24 3.37 6.93
N VAL A 113 -7.87 4.47 6.52
CA VAL A 113 -7.23 5.78 6.32
C VAL A 113 -8.16 6.92 6.78
N SER A 114 -9.02 6.62 7.75
CA SER A 114 -10.10 7.50 8.20
C SER A 114 -9.70 8.48 9.30
N GLY A 115 -8.62 8.17 10.04
CA GLY A 115 -8.24 8.87 11.27
C GLY A 115 -9.21 8.62 12.44
N GLN A 116 -10.14 7.68 12.32
CA GLN A 116 -11.13 7.35 13.35
C GLN A 116 -10.80 6.00 14.01
N PRO A 117 -10.54 5.99 15.32
CA PRO A 117 -10.16 4.76 16.02
C PRO A 117 -11.34 3.81 16.17
N GLY A 118 -11.06 2.50 16.17
CA GLY A 118 -12.02 1.45 16.52
C GLY A 118 -13.08 1.15 15.47
N LEU A 119 -12.95 1.64 14.24
CA LEU A 119 -13.92 1.38 13.17
C LEU A 119 -13.77 0.00 12.52
N PHE A 120 -12.62 -0.67 12.68
CA PHE A 120 -12.48 -2.09 12.34
C PHE A 120 -12.93 -2.93 13.54
N THR A 121 -14.24 -3.13 13.67
CA THR A 121 -14.81 -3.87 14.80
C THR A 121 -14.55 -5.38 14.67
N GLU A 122 -14.64 -6.10 15.79
CA GLU A 122 -14.56 -7.58 15.79
C GLU A 122 -15.55 -8.22 14.83
N GLU A 123 -16.79 -7.69 14.77
CA GLU A 123 -17.82 -8.18 13.86
C GLU A 123 -17.38 -8.06 12.39
N ILE A 124 -16.86 -6.89 12.00
CA ILE A 124 -16.41 -6.64 10.63
C ILE A 124 -15.25 -7.58 10.27
N ILE A 125 -14.26 -7.71 11.15
CA ILE A 125 -13.07 -8.52 10.88
C ILE A 125 -13.41 -10.00 10.84
N ARG A 126 -14.27 -10.49 11.74
CA ARG A 126 -14.73 -11.88 11.72
C ARG A 126 -15.58 -12.18 10.49
N GLU A 127 -16.44 -11.24 10.07
CA GLU A 127 -17.23 -11.40 8.85
C GLU A 127 -16.35 -11.47 7.61
N MET A 128 -15.35 -10.59 7.49
CA MET A 128 -14.35 -10.65 6.43
C MET A 128 -13.62 -12.00 6.43
N HIS A 129 -13.19 -12.46 7.60
CA HIS A 129 -12.42 -13.71 7.74
C HIS A 129 -13.24 -14.97 7.40
N ARG A 130 -14.57 -14.94 7.52
CA ARG A 130 -15.44 -16.05 7.09
C ARG A 130 -15.31 -16.36 5.60
N HIS A 131 -15.07 -15.34 4.77
CA HIS A 131 -14.98 -15.47 3.31
C HIS A 131 -13.54 -15.39 2.79
N CYS A 132 -12.62 -14.84 3.58
CA CYS A 132 -11.20 -14.74 3.26
C CYS A 132 -10.34 -15.42 4.33
N PRO A 133 -9.82 -16.64 4.08
CA PRO A 133 -9.01 -17.37 5.05
C PRO A 133 -7.73 -16.65 5.47
N ARG A 134 -7.16 -15.80 4.61
CA ARG A 134 -5.93 -15.05 4.88
C ARG A 134 -6.11 -13.57 4.51
N PRO A 135 -6.89 -12.80 5.29
CA PRO A 135 -7.24 -11.43 4.95
C PRO A 135 -6.05 -10.49 5.11
N ILE A 136 -5.94 -9.49 4.23
CA ILE A 136 -4.94 -8.42 4.35
C ILE A 136 -5.62 -7.22 4.99
N ILE A 137 -5.13 -6.80 6.16
CA ILE A 137 -5.75 -5.73 6.95
C ILE A 137 -4.71 -4.66 7.25
N MET A 138 -4.94 -3.45 6.75
CA MET A 138 -4.00 -2.34 6.84
C MET A 138 -4.63 -1.13 7.55
N PRO A 139 -4.58 -1.04 8.88
CA PRO A 139 -5.02 0.14 9.59
C PRO A 139 -3.89 1.20 9.58
N LEU A 140 -3.99 2.15 8.65
CA LEU A 140 -2.92 3.09 8.31
C LEU A 140 -3.06 4.45 9.00
N SER A 141 -4.12 4.68 9.76
CA SER A 141 -4.32 5.93 10.46
C SER A 141 -3.25 6.19 11.52
N ASN A 142 -2.84 7.46 11.63
CA ASN A 142 -1.80 7.92 12.54
C ASN A 142 -2.35 9.02 13.47
N PRO A 143 -1.81 9.17 14.69
CA PRO A 143 -0.86 8.28 15.38
C PRO A 143 -1.53 6.98 15.86
N THR A 144 -0.85 6.16 16.67
CA THR A 144 -1.37 4.89 17.21
C THR A 144 -2.75 5.01 17.87
N SER A 145 -3.07 6.14 18.49
CA SER A 145 -4.40 6.41 19.09
C SER A 145 -5.55 6.61 18.09
N ARG A 146 -5.24 6.62 16.78
CA ARG A 146 -6.21 6.79 15.68
C ARG A 146 -6.34 5.55 14.80
N VAL A 147 -5.69 4.45 15.17
CA VAL A 147 -5.69 3.20 14.41
C VAL A 147 -7.10 2.59 14.37
N GLU A 148 -7.53 2.11 13.21
CA GLU A 148 -8.87 1.53 13.04
C GLU A 148 -9.09 0.28 13.90
N ALA A 149 -8.05 -0.54 14.11
CA ALA A 149 -7.97 -1.63 15.09
C ALA A 149 -6.52 -1.92 15.46
N THR A 150 -6.28 -2.44 16.67
CA THR A 150 -4.93 -2.79 17.08
C THR A 150 -4.48 -4.11 16.42
N PRO A 151 -3.18 -4.31 16.14
CA PRO A 151 -2.71 -5.59 15.63
C PRO A 151 -3.03 -6.79 16.52
N ALA A 152 -3.06 -6.60 17.85
CA ALA A 152 -3.40 -7.66 18.79
C ALA A 152 -4.84 -8.14 18.63
N ASP A 153 -5.77 -7.20 18.43
CA ASP A 153 -7.17 -7.50 18.16
C ASP A 153 -7.32 -8.23 16.83
N LEU A 154 -6.69 -7.72 15.77
CA LEU A 154 -6.75 -8.32 14.43
C LEU A 154 -6.21 -9.76 14.42
N ILE A 155 -5.10 -10.01 15.11
CA ILE A 155 -4.54 -11.36 15.28
C ILE A 155 -5.55 -12.25 16.02
N SER A 156 -6.09 -11.80 17.15
CA SER A 156 -7.04 -12.58 17.94
C SER A 156 -8.32 -12.92 17.17
N TRP A 157 -8.91 -11.94 16.48
CA TRP A 157 -10.17 -12.09 15.77
C TRP A 157 -10.07 -12.96 14.51
N THR A 158 -8.87 -13.06 13.94
CA THR A 158 -8.58 -13.89 12.75
C THR A 158 -7.83 -15.19 13.08
N GLY A 159 -7.67 -15.53 14.36
CA GLY A 159 -6.91 -16.72 14.76
C GLY A 159 -5.45 -16.70 14.27
N GLY A 160 -4.87 -15.51 14.12
CA GLY A 160 -3.51 -15.30 13.63
C GLY A 160 -3.34 -15.43 12.11
N ALA A 161 -4.43 -15.46 11.34
CA ALA A 161 -4.39 -15.62 9.89
C ALA A 161 -4.17 -14.30 9.12
N ALA A 162 -4.53 -13.15 9.70
CA ALA A 162 -4.42 -11.87 9.01
C ALA A 162 -2.97 -11.47 8.69
N LEU A 163 -2.76 -10.94 7.48
CA LEU A 163 -1.56 -10.18 7.12
C LEU A 163 -1.77 -8.72 7.49
N ILE A 164 -0.95 -8.20 8.42
CA ILE A 164 -1.15 -6.88 9.02
C ILE A 164 0.02 -5.95 8.71
N ALA A 165 -0.29 -4.74 8.25
CA ALA A 165 0.67 -3.64 8.14
C ALA A 165 0.04 -2.33 8.60
N THR A 166 0.66 -1.63 9.54
CA THR A 166 0.11 -0.44 10.20
C THR A 166 0.79 0.84 9.75
N GLY A 167 0.11 1.99 9.85
CA GLY A 167 0.74 3.29 9.55
C GLY A 167 1.71 3.74 10.64
N SER A 168 1.32 3.53 11.90
CA SER A 168 2.13 3.81 13.09
C SER A 168 2.90 2.57 13.56
N PRO A 169 4.04 2.74 14.27
CA PRO A 169 4.80 1.60 14.78
C PRO A 169 4.07 0.90 15.93
N PHE A 170 4.15 -0.42 15.96
CA PHE A 170 3.70 -1.28 17.06
C PHE A 170 4.79 -2.26 17.46
N ALA A 171 4.85 -2.62 18.73
CA ALA A 171 5.67 -3.73 19.18
C ALA A 171 5.16 -5.05 18.59
N PRO A 172 6.02 -6.07 18.42
CA PRO A 172 5.57 -7.42 18.07
C PRO A 172 4.50 -7.92 19.05
N VAL A 173 3.50 -8.63 18.53
CA VAL A 173 2.41 -9.20 19.33
C VAL A 173 2.70 -10.67 19.61
N THR A 174 2.60 -11.08 20.87
CA THR A 174 2.65 -12.51 21.23
C THR A 174 1.23 -13.05 21.38
N TRP A 175 0.90 -14.11 20.64
CA TRP A 175 -0.41 -14.76 20.68
C TRP A 175 -0.24 -16.27 20.51
N GLN A 176 -0.80 -17.07 21.43
CA GLN A 176 -0.67 -18.54 21.45
C GLN A 176 0.78 -19.03 21.26
N ASP A 177 1.70 -18.50 22.06
CA ASP A 177 3.15 -18.82 22.04
C ASP A 177 3.89 -18.48 20.72
N LYS A 178 3.22 -17.80 19.78
CA LYS A 178 3.81 -17.29 18.55
C LYS A 178 3.99 -15.77 18.61
N VAL A 179 5.14 -15.29 18.13
CA VAL A 179 5.43 -13.86 17.99
C VAL A 179 5.10 -13.42 16.56
N TYR A 180 4.34 -12.34 16.45
CA TYR A 180 3.93 -11.72 15.20
C TYR A 180 4.61 -10.36 15.07
N PRO A 181 5.59 -10.21 14.16
CA PRO A 181 6.16 -8.90 13.87
C PRO A 181 5.12 -8.04 13.14
N ILE A 182 4.97 -6.78 13.56
CA ILE A 182 4.03 -5.84 12.94
C ILE A 182 4.79 -4.92 12.00
N ALA A 183 4.55 -5.06 10.70
CA ALA A 183 5.18 -4.23 9.69
C ALA A 183 4.64 -2.79 9.76
N GLN A 184 5.53 -1.81 9.77
CA GLN A 184 5.14 -0.41 9.60
C GLN A 184 5.16 -0.03 8.13
N CYS A 185 3.98 0.25 7.60
CA CYS A 185 3.74 0.87 6.30
C CYS A 185 4.19 2.35 6.38
N ASN A 186 5.49 2.61 6.25
CA ASN A 186 6.10 3.94 6.40
C ASN A 186 6.70 4.46 5.08
N ASN A 187 6.42 5.72 4.75
CA ASN A 187 6.95 6.38 3.56
C ASN A 187 8.49 6.44 3.50
N ALA A 188 9.17 6.28 4.64
CA ALA A 188 10.63 6.15 4.73
C ALA A 188 11.19 5.07 3.79
N TYR A 189 10.44 4.01 3.48
CA TYR A 189 10.87 2.98 2.54
C TYR A 189 10.97 3.45 1.09
N ILE A 190 10.20 4.48 0.70
CA ILE A 190 10.01 4.84 -0.71
C ILE A 190 10.73 6.14 -1.07
N PHE A 191 10.54 7.21 -0.28
CA PHE A 191 11.00 8.55 -0.68
C PHE A 191 12.51 8.66 -0.88
N PRO A 192 13.38 8.07 -0.03
CA PRO A 192 14.82 8.13 -0.25
C PRO A 192 15.25 7.45 -1.56
N GLY A 193 14.71 6.26 -1.85
CA GLY A 193 15.00 5.53 -3.09
C GLY A 193 14.49 6.26 -4.34
N ILE A 194 13.29 6.82 -4.30
CA ILE A 194 12.77 7.65 -5.40
C ILE A 194 13.66 8.86 -5.64
N GLY A 195 13.99 9.61 -4.58
CA GLY A 195 14.82 10.81 -4.69
C GLY A 195 16.20 10.49 -5.27
N LEU A 196 16.84 9.43 -4.78
CA LEU A 196 18.12 8.96 -5.29
C LEU A 196 18.05 8.54 -6.76
N GLY A 197 17.02 7.78 -7.15
CA GLY A 197 16.81 7.36 -8.54
C GLY A 197 16.59 8.54 -9.50
N ILE A 198 15.84 9.56 -9.07
CA ILE A 198 15.64 10.80 -9.85
C ILE A 198 16.95 11.54 -10.07
N ILE A 199 17.73 11.74 -9.00
CA ILE A 199 19.00 12.47 -9.07
C ILE A 199 20.01 11.70 -9.93
N ALA A 200 20.19 10.40 -9.68
CA ALA A 200 21.17 9.57 -10.36
C ALA A 200 20.87 9.40 -11.87
N SER A 201 19.59 9.33 -12.25
CA SER A 201 19.19 9.25 -13.66
C SER A 201 19.17 10.60 -14.37
N GLY A 202 19.20 11.72 -13.65
CA GLY A 202 18.99 13.05 -14.24
C GLY A 202 17.57 13.23 -14.81
N ALA A 203 16.57 12.59 -14.20
CA ALA A 203 15.19 12.69 -14.67
C ALA A 203 14.65 14.12 -14.58
N SER A 204 14.09 14.60 -15.69
CA SER A 204 13.52 15.96 -15.80
C SER A 204 12.15 16.12 -15.15
N ARG A 205 11.43 15.01 -14.93
CA ARG A 205 10.13 14.95 -14.25
C ARG A 205 9.85 13.57 -13.67
N VAL A 206 9.02 13.52 -12.64
CA VAL A 206 8.50 12.27 -12.07
C VAL A 206 7.27 11.81 -12.84
N THR A 207 7.21 10.53 -13.18
CA THR A 207 6.07 9.89 -13.85
C THR A 207 5.41 8.86 -12.94
N ASP A 208 4.16 8.50 -13.24
CA ASP A 208 3.46 7.42 -12.51
C ASP A 208 4.20 6.08 -12.64
N SER A 209 4.80 5.80 -13.80
CA SER A 209 5.61 4.58 -14.00
C SER A 209 6.81 4.49 -13.06
N MET A 210 7.42 5.63 -12.68
CA MET A 210 8.50 5.68 -11.68
C MET A 210 7.97 5.35 -10.28
N LEU A 211 6.82 5.91 -9.90
CA LEU A 211 6.19 5.66 -8.59
C LEU A 211 5.74 4.19 -8.44
N MET A 212 5.21 3.61 -9.52
CA MET A 212 4.83 2.20 -9.59
C MET A 212 6.04 1.29 -9.53
N SER A 213 7.11 1.61 -10.26
CA SER A 213 8.37 0.84 -10.21
C SER A 213 8.98 0.86 -8.81
N ALA A 214 8.93 2.00 -8.10
CA ALA A 214 9.35 2.07 -6.70
C ALA A 214 8.51 1.17 -5.78
N SER A 215 7.19 1.11 -6.00
CA SER A 215 6.30 0.26 -5.21
C SER A 215 6.55 -1.23 -5.47
N ARG A 216 6.77 -1.63 -6.73
CA ARG A 216 7.13 -3.02 -7.09
C ARG A 216 8.49 -3.41 -6.54
N ALA A 217 9.49 -2.53 -6.64
CA ALA A 217 10.83 -2.75 -6.08
C ALA A 217 10.79 -2.96 -4.55
N LEU A 218 9.96 -2.20 -3.83
CA LEU A 218 9.72 -2.43 -2.40
C LEU A 218 9.08 -3.80 -2.15
N ALA A 219 8.08 -4.16 -2.96
CA ALA A 219 7.41 -5.46 -2.84
C ALA A 219 8.39 -6.63 -3.06
N ASP A 220 9.30 -6.50 -4.01
CA ASP A 220 10.33 -7.51 -4.32
C ASP A 220 11.36 -7.64 -3.20
N CYS A 221 11.54 -6.61 -2.37
CA CYS A 221 12.39 -6.67 -1.17
C CYS A 221 11.70 -7.35 0.01
N SER A 222 10.38 -7.60 -0.06
CA SER A 222 9.62 -8.16 1.06
C SER A 222 10.14 -9.55 1.46
N PRO A 223 10.39 -9.79 2.76
CA PRO A 223 10.74 -11.13 3.26
C PRO A 223 9.69 -12.19 2.90
N LEU A 224 8.41 -11.80 2.80
CA LEU A 224 7.32 -12.69 2.36
C LEU A 224 7.53 -13.30 0.97
N ALA A 225 8.35 -12.68 0.11
CA ALA A 225 8.69 -13.25 -1.19
C ALA A 225 9.52 -14.54 -1.07
N THR A 226 10.17 -14.77 0.07
CA THR A 226 11.07 -15.90 0.32
C THR A 226 10.66 -16.77 1.51
N ASP A 227 9.97 -16.18 2.49
CA ASP A 227 9.46 -16.86 3.68
C ASP A 227 7.97 -16.52 3.89
N PRO A 228 7.04 -17.46 3.66
CA PRO A 228 5.61 -17.25 3.84
C PRO A 228 5.18 -16.85 5.27
N THR A 229 6.07 -16.99 6.24
CA THR A 229 5.86 -16.62 7.65
C THR A 229 6.59 -15.34 8.06
N GLY A 230 7.39 -14.77 7.16
CA GLY A 230 8.14 -13.54 7.37
C GLY A 230 7.25 -12.28 7.43
N PRO A 231 7.81 -11.14 7.82
CA PRO A 231 7.09 -9.87 7.85
C PRO A 231 6.78 -9.36 6.43
N VAL A 232 5.69 -8.58 6.31
CA VAL A 232 5.22 -8.03 5.02
C VAL A 232 6.22 -7.06 4.39
N LEU A 233 7.01 -6.38 5.19
CA LEU A 233 8.03 -5.42 4.75
C LEU A 233 9.39 -5.80 5.34
N PRO A 234 10.50 -5.38 4.69
CA PRO A 234 11.85 -5.51 5.25
C PRO A 234 11.97 -4.85 6.62
N GLU A 235 13.05 -5.17 7.35
CA GLU A 235 13.38 -4.43 8.56
C GLU A 235 13.90 -3.02 8.21
N LEU A 236 13.72 -2.07 9.13
CA LEU A 236 14.22 -0.69 8.93
C LEU A 236 15.76 -0.62 8.88
N SER A 237 16.47 -1.58 9.46
CA SER A 237 17.94 -1.74 9.34
C SER A 237 18.38 -1.92 7.88
N ASP A 238 17.54 -2.53 7.04
CA ASP A 238 17.85 -2.80 5.64
C ASP A 238 17.46 -1.65 4.69
N ILE A 239 16.93 -0.54 5.23
CA ILE A 239 16.36 0.56 4.45
C ILE A 239 17.34 1.17 3.43
N GLN A 240 18.65 1.13 3.70
CA GLN A 240 19.66 1.62 2.76
C GLN A 240 19.79 0.72 1.53
N GLN A 241 19.71 -0.60 1.72
CA GLN A 241 19.74 -1.56 0.61
C GLN A 241 18.44 -1.46 -0.20
N VAL A 242 17.29 -1.37 0.50
CA VAL A 242 15.98 -1.15 -0.12
C VAL A 242 15.96 0.15 -0.94
N SER A 243 16.53 1.24 -0.40
CA SER A 243 16.59 2.53 -1.10
C SER A 243 17.42 2.45 -2.38
N ARG A 244 18.57 1.75 -2.37
CA ARG A 244 19.37 1.52 -3.58
C ARG A 244 18.59 0.72 -4.62
N ARG A 245 17.92 -0.35 -4.20
CA ARG A 245 17.15 -1.18 -5.14
C ARG A 245 16.02 -0.39 -5.78
N ILE A 246 15.29 0.39 -5.00
CA ILE A 246 14.26 1.30 -5.51
C ILE A 246 14.86 2.33 -6.46
N ALA A 247 16.01 2.93 -6.11
CA ALA A 247 16.66 3.93 -6.97
C ALA A 247 17.01 3.38 -8.35
N ILE A 248 17.49 2.13 -8.43
CA ILE A 248 17.79 1.46 -9.70
C ILE A 248 16.52 1.33 -10.55
N GLU A 249 15.44 0.78 -9.98
CA GLU A 249 14.20 0.57 -10.76
C GLU A 249 13.53 1.90 -11.15
N VAL A 250 13.61 2.93 -10.29
CA VAL A 250 13.12 4.28 -10.59
C VAL A 250 13.92 4.91 -11.73
N ALA A 251 15.25 4.79 -11.71
CA ALA A 251 16.12 5.30 -12.76
C ALA A 251 15.85 4.61 -14.11
N ARG A 252 15.66 3.29 -14.11
CA ARG A 252 15.25 2.53 -15.29
C ARG A 252 13.90 3.00 -15.83
N ALA A 253 12.92 3.18 -14.96
CA ALA A 253 11.60 3.65 -15.33
C ALA A 253 11.64 5.07 -15.93
N ALA A 254 12.51 5.95 -15.42
CA ALA A 254 12.73 7.28 -15.96
C ALA A 254 13.29 7.24 -17.39
N ARG A 255 14.28 6.37 -17.65
CA ARG A 255 14.84 6.17 -19.00
C ARG A 255 13.78 5.63 -19.95
N LEU A 256 13.06 4.58 -19.56
CA LEU A 256 11.99 3.98 -20.38
C LEU A 256 10.84 4.96 -20.68
N ALA A 257 10.55 5.88 -19.75
CA ALA A 257 9.55 6.93 -19.96
C ALA A 257 10.06 8.11 -20.81
N GLY A 258 11.33 8.10 -21.25
CA GLY A 258 11.92 9.17 -22.05
C GLY A 258 12.11 10.49 -21.28
N VAL A 259 12.12 10.45 -19.94
CA VAL A 259 12.27 11.64 -19.09
C VAL A 259 13.67 11.80 -18.50
N ALA A 260 14.56 10.84 -18.77
CA ALA A 260 15.98 10.84 -18.40
C ALA A 260 16.86 10.54 -19.64
N PRO A 261 18.13 10.99 -19.67
CA PRO A 261 19.06 10.64 -20.74
C PRO A 261 19.32 9.13 -20.86
N GLU A 262 19.61 8.69 -22.08
CA GLU A 262 20.08 7.33 -22.32
C GLU A 262 21.41 7.06 -21.60
N SER A 263 21.51 5.89 -20.97
CA SER A 263 22.66 5.45 -20.18
C SER A 263 22.66 3.93 -20.07
N SER A 264 23.84 3.32 -19.89
CA SER A 264 23.93 1.88 -19.64
C SER A 264 23.50 1.54 -18.20
N GLU A 265 23.17 0.28 -17.94
CA GLU A 265 22.83 -0.20 -16.59
C GLU A 265 23.98 0.02 -15.60
N GLU A 266 25.21 -0.18 -16.04
CA GLU A 266 26.42 0.02 -15.24
C GLU A 266 26.61 1.49 -14.89
N ALA A 267 26.38 2.39 -15.86
CA ALA A 267 26.47 3.83 -15.63
C ALA A 267 25.42 4.31 -14.62
N LEU A 268 24.18 3.80 -14.71
CA LEU A 268 23.13 4.10 -13.73
C LEU A 268 23.46 3.58 -12.33
N ALA A 269 23.94 2.34 -12.23
CA ALA A 269 24.35 1.76 -10.96
C ALA A 269 25.49 2.56 -10.31
N GLN A 270 26.49 2.97 -11.10
CA GLN A 270 27.57 3.81 -10.61
C GLN A 270 27.07 5.19 -10.16
N ALA A 271 26.20 5.84 -10.95
CA ALA A 271 25.63 7.14 -10.59
C ALA A 271 24.82 7.08 -9.28
N ILE A 272 24.16 5.96 -9.00
CA ILE A 272 23.45 5.74 -7.73
C ILE A 272 24.43 5.69 -6.56
N GLU A 273 25.54 4.94 -6.67
CA GLU A 273 26.54 4.89 -5.61
C GLU A 273 27.26 6.23 -5.43
N ASP A 274 27.56 6.94 -6.51
CA ASP A 274 28.20 8.26 -6.46
C ASP A 274 27.34 9.31 -5.75
N ASN A 275 26.01 9.18 -5.85
CA ASN A 275 25.04 10.04 -5.17
C ASN A 275 24.63 9.51 -3.79
N PHE A 276 25.09 8.33 -3.36
CA PHE A 276 24.73 7.76 -2.08
C PHE A 276 25.59 8.39 -0.96
N TRP A 277 24.95 9.14 -0.06
CA TRP A 277 25.65 9.73 1.07
C TRP A 277 26.12 8.67 2.07
N THR A 278 27.38 8.75 2.49
CA THR A 278 27.95 7.90 3.53
C THR A 278 28.31 8.75 4.77
N PRO A 279 28.06 8.24 5.99
CA PRO A 279 28.38 8.94 7.24
C PRO A 279 29.89 8.87 7.55
N ALA A 280 30.74 9.27 6.60
CA ALA A 280 32.19 9.28 6.73
C ALA A 280 32.72 10.72 6.72
N TYR A 281 33.67 11.02 7.60
CA TYR A 281 34.36 12.31 7.55
C TYR A 281 35.11 12.46 6.23
N ARG A 282 34.98 13.64 5.60
CA ARG A 282 35.75 13.97 4.41
C ARG A 282 37.17 14.38 4.80
N HIS A 283 38.15 13.96 4.02
CA HIS A 283 39.50 14.47 4.14
C HIS A 283 39.58 15.87 3.55
N TYR A 284 39.82 16.87 4.40
CA TYR A 284 40.05 18.24 3.97
C TYR A 284 41.55 18.47 3.77
N ARG A 285 41.93 18.95 2.58
CA ARG A 285 43.27 19.48 2.35
C ARG A 285 43.22 21.00 2.51
N ARG A 286 44.07 21.54 3.39
CA ARG A 286 44.22 22.99 3.53
C ARG A 286 44.78 23.55 2.23
N THR A 287 44.03 24.40 1.56
CA THR A 287 44.52 25.21 0.43
C THR A 287 44.99 26.55 0.99
N SER A 288 46.28 26.85 0.88
CA SER A 288 46.80 28.20 1.10
C SER A 288 46.28 29.07 -0.05
N ILE A 289 45.37 29.99 0.27
CA ILE A 289 44.97 31.11 -0.59
C ILE A 289 46.16 32.05 -0.73
#